data_AF-K6ZTR0-F1
#
_entry.id   AF-K6ZTR0-F1
#
_cell.length_a   1.000
_cell.length_b   1.000
_cell.length_c   1.000
_cell.angle_alpha   90.00
_cell.angle_beta   90.00
_cell.angle_gamma   90.00
#
_symmetry.space_group_name_H-M   'P 1'
#
loop_
_entity.id
_entity.type
_entity.pdbx_description
1 polymer ?
#
loop_
_entity_poly.entity_id
_entity_poly.type
_entity_poly.pdbx_seq_one_letter_code
_entity_poly.pdbx_strand_id
1 'polypeptide(L)'
;MQWDGISEFVYVAENESFTQASKKMAISTAHVSRQISALEKRLNIKLFYRTTRKVSLTEEGRVFYQHCRAVLDGLDEAERAITNLQSKPQGKIKLTAPVTYGEQQILPLVNNFMQQYSAIEVTAFLSNQQMDLVEGGYDLAIRLGKLSDSSMMARKLGKRTNYVCASPSYLHKHGIPHSLSELNSHNCLLGTRDYWHFTEQGKEKNIRVTGKLRYNNGFGLVDAALKGLGIVQLPDYYVQHHLQSGELITLLDNYREPDEGIWAIYPENRHLSPKIRLLVDYLAEQLA
;
A
#
# COMPACT_ATOMS: atom_id res chain seq x y z
N MET A 1 10.30 7.38 -36.43
CA MET A 1 11.42 7.10 -35.50
C MET A 1 11.04 5.96 -34.55
N GLN A 2 12.00 5.34 -33.87
CA GLN A 2 11.78 4.18 -32.97
C GLN A 2 10.79 4.47 -31.80
N TRP A 3 10.43 5.74 -31.60
CA TRP A 3 9.59 6.27 -30.52
C TRP A 3 8.16 6.65 -30.94
N ASP A 4 7.84 6.62 -32.24
CA ASP A 4 6.54 7.08 -32.73
C ASP A 4 5.40 6.23 -32.15
N GLY A 5 4.35 6.90 -31.66
CA GLY A 5 3.16 6.30 -31.07
C GLY A 5 3.22 6.03 -29.57
N ILE A 6 4.39 6.16 -28.92
CA ILE A 6 4.54 5.88 -27.49
C ILE A 6 3.77 6.90 -26.64
N SER A 7 3.93 8.20 -26.92
CA SER A 7 3.22 9.26 -26.20
C SER A 7 1.71 9.13 -26.41
N GLU A 8 1.25 8.91 -27.65
CA GLU A 8 -0.16 8.68 -27.97
C GLU A 8 -0.73 7.49 -27.19
N PHE A 9 0.01 6.38 -27.17
CA PHE A 9 -0.37 5.18 -26.45
C PHE A 9 -0.55 5.44 -24.95
N VAL A 10 0.44 6.10 -24.31
CA VAL A 10 0.38 6.43 -22.87
C VAL A 10 -0.81 7.35 -22.57
N TYR A 11 -1.02 8.40 -23.37
CA TYR A 11 -2.15 9.31 -23.18
C TYR A 11 -3.51 8.60 -23.35
N VAL A 12 -3.64 7.69 -24.32
CA VAL A 12 -4.89 6.92 -24.48
C VAL A 12 -5.11 5.96 -23.32
N ALA A 13 -4.04 5.32 -22.83
CA ALA A 13 -4.11 4.42 -21.68
C ALA A 13 -4.55 5.14 -20.40
N GLU A 14 -3.99 6.32 -20.11
CA GLU A 14 -4.33 7.11 -18.91
C GLU A 14 -5.75 7.68 -18.92
N ASN A 15 -6.31 7.95 -20.11
CA ASN A 15 -7.62 8.60 -20.24
C ASN A 15 -8.73 7.64 -20.70
N GLU A 16 -8.40 6.36 -20.94
CA GLU A 16 -9.29 5.34 -21.50
C GLU A 16 -10.10 5.82 -22.73
N SER A 17 -9.53 6.75 -23.50
CA SER A 17 -10.25 7.44 -24.58
C SER A 17 -9.31 8.11 -25.58
N PHE A 18 -9.41 7.73 -26.86
CA PHE A 18 -8.71 8.38 -27.98
C PHE A 18 -9.08 9.86 -28.11
N THR A 19 -10.35 10.18 -27.90
CA THR A 19 -10.86 11.55 -28.01
C THR A 19 -10.27 12.44 -26.93
N GLN A 20 -10.29 12.00 -25.66
CA GLN A 20 -9.73 12.79 -24.57
C GLN A 20 -8.21 12.93 -24.68
N ALA A 21 -7.51 11.85 -25.04
CA ALA A 21 -6.08 11.86 -25.29
C ALA A 21 -5.70 12.89 -26.37
N SER A 22 -6.38 12.86 -27.53
CA SER A 22 -6.10 13.76 -28.64
C SER A 22 -6.26 15.25 -28.27
N LYS A 23 -7.29 15.57 -27.46
CA LYS A 23 -7.52 16.93 -26.96
C LYS A 23 -6.38 17.40 -26.05
N LYS A 24 -5.93 16.54 -25.13
CA LYS A 24 -4.79 16.86 -24.24
C LYS A 24 -3.47 17.04 -24.99
N MET A 25 -3.30 16.29 -26.07
CA MET A 25 -2.11 16.36 -26.92
C MET A 25 -2.19 17.44 -28.01
N ALA A 26 -3.30 18.18 -28.11
CA ALA A 26 -3.56 19.18 -29.16
C ALA A 26 -3.38 18.66 -30.61
N ILE A 27 -3.76 17.40 -30.85
CA ILE A 27 -3.69 16.74 -32.18
C ILE A 27 -5.03 16.09 -32.55
N SER A 28 -5.19 15.66 -33.80
CA SER A 28 -6.44 15.00 -34.24
C SER A 28 -6.55 13.56 -33.73
N THR A 29 -7.77 13.11 -33.43
CA THR A 29 -8.07 11.71 -33.09
C THR A 29 -7.58 10.73 -34.16
N ALA A 30 -7.68 11.11 -35.44
CA ALA A 30 -7.19 10.33 -36.57
C ALA A 30 -5.65 10.21 -36.58
N HIS A 31 -4.91 11.21 -36.06
CA HIS A 31 -3.47 11.10 -35.87
C HIS A 31 -3.14 10.11 -34.76
N VAL A 32 -3.76 10.26 -33.58
CA VAL A 32 -3.58 9.36 -32.43
C VAL A 32 -3.87 7.90 -32.81
N SER A 33 -4.98 7.66 -33.50
CA SER A 33 -5.34 6.31 -33.94
C SER A 33 -4.35 5.73 -34.95
N ARG A 34 -3.81 6.54 -35.87
CA ARG A 34 -2.80 6.07 -36.84
C ARG A 34 -1.49 5.70 -36.16
N GLN A 35 -1.03 6.53 -35.21
CA GLN A 35 0.22 6.28 -34.50
C GLN A 35 0.15 5.03 -33.62
N ILE A 36 -0.94 4.85 -32.87
CA ILE A 36 -1.14 3.63 -32.08
C ILE A 36 -1.26 2.39 -32.98
N SER A 37 -1.97 2.47 -34.10
CA SER A 37 -2.05 1.34 -35.04
C SER A 37 -0.69 1.00 -35.65
N ALA A 38 0.14 1.99 -35.95
CA ALA A 38 1.51 1.78 -36.43
C ALA A 38 2.40 1.14 -35.34
N LEU A 39 2.24 1.57 -34.08
CA LEU A 39 2.92 1.00 -32.93
C LEU A 39 2.54 -0.47 -32.68
N GLU A 40 1.23 -0.78 -32.63
CA GLU A 40 0.75 -2.16 -32.51
C GLU A 40 1.27 -3.04 -33.65
N LYS A 41 1.28 -2.52 -34.89
CA LYS A 41 1.83 -3.23 -36.05
C LYS A 41 3.33 -3.49 -35.91
N ARG A 42 4.09 -2.51 -35.39
CA ARG A 42 5.53 -2.63 -35.16
C ARG A 42 5.86 -3.66 -34.08
N LEU A 43 5.07 -3.73 -33.02
CA LEU A 43 5.22 -4.71 -31.95
C LEU A 43 4.64 -6.08 -32.30
N ASN A 44 3.82 -6.17 -33.36
CA ASN A 44 2.99 -7.32 -33.70
C ASN A 44 2.08 -7.78 -32.54
N ILE A 45 1.61 -6.83 -31.73
CA ILE A 45 0.82 -7.07 -30.51
C ILE A 45 -0.31 -6.03 -30.46
N LYS A 46 -1.50 -6.46 -30.02
CA LYS A 46 -2.60 -5.54 -29.69
C LYS A 46 -2.43 -5.03 -28.27
N LEU A 47 -2.44 -3.70 -28.11
CA LEU A 47 -2.23 -3.04 -26.82
C LEU A 47 -3.56 -2.62 -26.18
N PHE A 48 -4.62 -2.47 -26.98
CA PHE A 48 -5.95 -2.10 -26.50
C PHE A 48 -7.04 -3.08 -26.94
N TYR A 49 -7.97 -3.37 -26.04
CA TYR A 49 -9.32 -3.78 -26.39
C TYR A 49 -10.12 -2.53 -26.79
N ARG A 50 -10.59 -2.48 -28.04
CA ARG A 50 -11.38 -1.36 -28.57
C ARG A 50 -12.83 -1.82 -28.74
N THR A 51 -13.73 -1.26 -27.95
CA THR A 51 -15.17 -1.35 -28.18
C THR A 51 -15.72 0.04 -28.51
N THR A 52 -16.93 0.11 -29.06
CA THR A 52 -17.60 1.39 -29.37
C THR A 52 -17.91 2.22 -28.11
N ARG A 53 -17.80 1.65 -26.90
CA ARG A 53 -18.12 2.30 -25.63
C ARG A 53 -16.94 2.47 -24.67
N LYS A 54 -15.90 1.63 -24.77
CA LYS A 54 -14.76 1.64 -23.84
C LYS A 54 -13.46 1.24 -24.53
N VAL A 55 -12.37 1.89 -24.13
CA VAL A 55 -10.99 1.51 -24.44
C VAL A 55 -10.35 1.00 -23.16
N SER A 56 -9.71 -0.16 -23.21
CA SER A 56 -8.96 -0.71 -22.08
C SER A 56 -7.70 -1.41 -22.56
N LEU A 57 -6.67 -1.44 -21.75
CA LEU A 57 -5.42 -2.13 -22.07
C LEU A 57 -5.63 -3.66 -22.13
N THR A 58 -4.90 -4.30 -23.04
CA THR A 58 -4.64 -5.76 -22.97
C THR A 58 -3.64 -6.07 -21.86
N GLU A 59 -3.39 -7.36 -21.60
CA GLU A 59 -2.36 -7.80 -20.64
C GLU A 59 -0.98 -7.28 -21.06
N GLU A 60 -0.62 -7.48 -22.32
CA GLU A 60 0.62 -7.00 -22.92
C GLU A 60 0.64 -5.47 -22.98
N GLY A 61 -0.52 -4.85 -23.22
CA GLY A 61 -0.71 -3.41 -23.15
C GLY A 61 -0.39 -2.83 -21.78
N ARG A 62 -0.79 -3.49 -20.69
CA ARG A 62 -0.45 -3.07 -19.31
C ARG A 62 1.06 -3.10 -19.07
N VAL A 63 1.72 -4.19 -19.44
CA VAL A 63 3.17 -4.33 -19.31
C VAL A 63 3.87 -3.24 -20.12
N PHE A 64 3.50 -3.07 -21.39
CA PHE A 64 4.10 -2.07 -22.26
C PHE A 64 3.85 -0.63 -21.79
N TYR A 65 2.66 -0.33 -21.27
CA TYR A 65 2.30 0.97 -20.68
C TYR A 65 3.24 1.36 -19.54
N GLN A 66 3.53 0.43 -18.63
CA GLN A 66 4.42 0.71 -17.50
C GLN A 66 5.83 1.09 -17.95
N HIS A 67 6.39 0.33 -18.90
CA HIS A 67 7.70 0.65 -19.46
C HIS A 67 7.69 1.99 -20.20
N CYS A 68 6.68 2.25 -21.03
CA CYS A 68 6.56 3.52 -21.75
C CYS A 68 6.42 4.72 -20.81
N ARG A 69 5.57 4.61 -19.78
CA ARG A 69 5.35 5.67 -18.80
C ARG A 69 6.63 6.00 -18.03
N ALA A 70 7.41 4.97 -17.65
CA ALA A 70 8.69 5.17 -17.00
C ALA A 70 9.70 5.88 -17.91
N VAL A 71 9.73 5.56 -19.21
CA VAL A 71 10.62 6.24 -20.15
C VAL A 71 10.19 7.69 -20.39
N LEU A 72 8.89 7.97 -20.50
CA LEU A 72 8.39 9.35 -20.61
C LEU A 72 8.69 10.15 -19.34
N ASP A 73 8.55 9.54 -18.15
CA ASP A 73 8.96 10.18 -16.88
C ASP A 73 10.46 10.48 -16.87
N GLY A 74 11.30 9.57 -17.38
CA GLY A 74 12.74 9.77 -17.49
C GLY A 74 13.14 10.83 -18.53
N LEU A 75 12.38 10.95 -19.62
CA LEU A 75 12.56 12.02 -20.60
C LEU A 75 12.18 13.39 -20.00
N ASP A 76 11.02 13.46 -19.34
CA ASP A 76 10.59 14.64 -18.59
C ASP A 76 11.65 15.03 -17.54
N GLU A 77 12.28 14.05 -16.90
CA GLU A 77 13.38 14.26 -15.94
C GLU A 77 14.64 14.77 -16.61
N ALA A 78 15.06 14.19 -17.74
CA ALA A 78 16.24 14.63 -18.49
C ALA A 78 16.09 16.07 -19.00
N GLU A 79 14.91 16.42 -19.50
CA GLU A 79 14.59 17.80 -19.90
C GLU A 79 14.62 18.75 -18.70
N ARG A 80 14.12 18.31 -17.53
CA ARG A 80 14.16 19.07 -16.27
C ARG A 80 15.55 19.24 -15.70
N ALA A 81 16.42 18.24 -15.80
CA ALA A 81 17.79 18.29 -15.32
C ALA A 81 18.59 19.40 -16.02
N ILE A 82 18.26 19.69 -17.29
CA ILE A 82 18.85 20.78 -18.06
C ILE A 82 18.16 22.12 -17.77
N THR A 83 16.84 22.11 -17.54
CA THR A 83 16.06 23.35 -17.37
C THR A 83 15.97 23.87 -15.93
N ASN A 84 16.30 23.09 -14.90
CA ASN A 84 16.17 23.54 -13.51
C ASN A 84 17.10 22.82 -12.50
N LEU A 85 18.10 23.55 -12.00
CA LEU A 85 18.81 23.28 -10.72
C LEU A 85 17.90 23.46 -9.47
N GLN A 86 16.60 23.76 -9.63
CA GLN A 86 15.66 24.08 -8.54
C GLN A 86 14.20 23.62 -8.77
N SER A 87 13.90 22.63 -9.61
CA SER A 87 12.48 22.26 -9.84
C SER A 87 11.89 21.50 -8.65
N LYS A 88 10.86 22.08 -8.02
CA LYS A 88 9.99 21.40 -7.05
C LYS A 88 9.35 20.16 -7.73
N PRO A 89 9.23 19.01 -7.04
CA PRO A 89 8.60 17.82 -7.60
C PRO A 89 7.13 18.08 -7.99
N GLN A 90 6.73 17.49 -9.10
CA GLN A 90 5.39 17.62 -9.68
C GLN A 90 4.96 16.33 -10.39
N GLY A 91 3.65 16.15 -10.58
CA GLY A 91 3.05 15.02 -11.29
C GLY A 91 2.19 14.11 -10.41
N LYS A 92 1.72 13.00 -10.99
CA LYS A 92 0.78 12.08 -10.33
C LYS A 92 1.48 10.98 -9.54
N ILE A 93 0.95 10.65 -8.37
CA ILE A 93 1.35 9.50 -7.55
C ILE A 93 0.10 8.66 -7.26
N LYS A 94 0.09 7.41 -7.70
CA LYS A 94 -0.95 6.44 -7.33
C LYS A 94 -0.41 5.50 -6.25
N LEU A 95 -0.99 5.51 -5.06
CA LEU A 95 -0.54 4.69 -3.94
C LEU A 95 -1.61 3.78 -3.35
N THR A 96 -1.19 2.70 -2.68
CA THR A 96 -2.06 1.82 -1.90
C THR A 96 -1.50 1.54 -0.50
N ALA A 97 -2.37 1.34 0.48
CA ALA A 97 -2.00 1.00 1.86
C ALA A 97 -3.13 0.21 2.55
N PRO A 98 -2.86 -0.52 3.66
CA PRO A 98 -3.90 -1.10 4.50
C PRO A 98 -4.84 -0.03 5.02
N VAL A 99 -6.13 -0.35 5.18
CA VAL A 99 -7.19 0.65 5.44
C VAL A 99 -6.86 1.53 6.65
N THR A 100 -6.81 0.93 7.84
CA THR A 100 -6.62 1.72 9.07
C THR A 100 -5.27 2.44 9.11
N TYR A 101 -4.19 1.78 8.72
CA TYR A 101 -2.87 2.40 8.75
C TYR A 101 -2.75 3.52 7.71
N GLY A 102 -3.39 3.32 6.56
CA GLY A 102 -3.56 4.31 5.51
C GLY A 102 -4.28 5.55 6.02
N GLU A 103 -5.45 5.38 6.63
CA GLU A 103 -6.29 6.48 7.13
C GLU A 103 -5.62 7.25 8.28
N GLN A 104 -5.02 6.55 9.23
CA GLN A 104 -4.53 7.17 10.47
C GLN A 104 -3.10 7.68 10.41
N GLN A 105 -2.23 7.05 9.61
CA GLN A 105 -0.80 7.35 9.63
C GLN A 105 -0.33 7.87 8.27
N ILE A 106 -0.63 7.16 7.18
CA ILE A 106 -0.06 7.50 5.86
C ILE A 106 -0.71 8.74 5.25
N LEU A 107 -2.04 8.79 5.14
CA LEU A 107 -2.72 9.88 4.45
C LEU A 107 -2.55 11.24 5.14
N PRO A 108 -2.56 11.36 6.48
CA PRO A 108 -2.22 12.62 7.14
C PRO A 108 -0.81 13.13 6.78
N LEU A 109 0.18 12.22 6.71
CA LEU A 109 1.53 12.56 6.29
C LEU A 109 1.58 12.95 4.81
N VAL A 110 0.87 12.23 3.93
CA VAL A 110 0.73 12.58 2.51
C VAL A 110 0.09 13.96 2.35
N ASN A 111 -0.92 14.31 3.14
CA ASN A 111 -1.56 15.63 3.10
C ASN A 111 -0.55 16.73 3.45
N ASN A 112 0.26 16.54 4.49
CA ASN A 112 1.33 17.48 4.87
C ASN A 112 2.39 17.59 3.75
N PHE A 113 2.77 16.47 3.14
CA PHE A 113 3.68 16.46 2.00
C PHE A 113 3.11 17.23 0.79
N MET A 114 1.82 17.10 0.51
CA MET A 114 1.15 17.83 -0.57
C MET A 114 1.07 19.34 -0.31
N GLN A 115 1.01 19.78 0.95
CA GLN A 115 1.12 21.21 1.28
C GLN A 115 2.50 21.77 0.91
N GLN A 116 3.56 20.98 1.05
CA GLN A 116 4.92 21.37 0.66
C GLN A 116 5.12 21.35 -0.86
N TYR A 117 4.41 20.45 -1.57
CA TYR A 117 4.57 20.19 -2.99
C TYR A 117 3.24 20.28 -3.76
N SER A 118 2.74 21.50 -3.94
CA SER A 118 1.43 21.79 -4.52
C SER A 118 1.21 21.34 -5.96
N ALA A 119 2.28 20.97 -6.68
CA ALA A 119 2.22 20.48 -8.06
C ALA A 119 2.12 18.94 -8.15
N ILE A 120 2.04 18.26 -6.99
CA ILE A 120 1.83 16.82 -6.91
C ILE A 120 0.34 16.53 -6.79
N GLU A 121 -0.15 15.60 -7.61
CA GLU A 121 -1.49 15.02 -7.50
C GLU A 121 -1.37 13.60 -6.93
N VAL A 122 -2.17 13.27 -5.92
CA VAL A 122 -2.15 11.93 -5.30
C VAL A 122 -3.50 11.25 -5.46
N THR A 123 -3.47 9.98 -5.89
CA THR A 123 -4.62 9.08 -5.85
C THR A 123 -4.29 7.91 -4.92
N ALA A 124 -5.02 7.77 -3.82
CA ALA A 124 -4.80 6.70 -2.85
C ALA A 124 -5.95 5.69 -2.87
N PHE A 125 -5.60 4.39 -2.84
CA PHE A 125 -6.56 3.30 -2.70
C PHE A 125 -6.22 2.45 -1.48
N LEU A 126 -7.08 2.50 -0.47
CA LEU A 126 -6.86 1.77 0.76
C LEU A 126 -7.54 0.41 0.72
N SER A 127 -6.78 -0.66 0.99
CA SER A 127 -7.30 -2.03 0.96
C SER A 127 -6.50 -2.94 1.88
N ASN A 128 -7.22 -3.80 2.60
CA ASN A 128 -6.62 -4.88 3.39
C ASN A 128 -6.31 -6.13 2.54
N GLN A 129 -6.70 -6.13 1.26
CA GLN A 129 -6.32 -7.16 0.31
C GLN A 129 -4.97 -6.82 -0.33
N GLN A 130 -4.21 -7.85 -0.66
CA GLN A 130 -2.99 -7.67 -1.43
C GLN A 130 -3.34 -7.31 -2.86
N MET A 131 -3.11 -6.04 -3.20
CA MET A 131 -3.24 -5.51 -4.56
C MET A 131 -1.97 -5.75 -5.36
N ASP A 132 -2.12 -6.18 -6.61
CA ASP A 132 -1.02 -6.22 -7.57
C ASP A 132 -0.66 -4.78 -7.99
N LEU A 133 0.59 -4.39 -7.75
CA LEU A 133 1.07 -3.04 -8.04
C LEU A 133 1.24 -2.80 -9.54
N VAL A 134 1.60 -3.86 -10.27
CA VAL A 134 1.79 -3.86 -11.71
C VAL A 134 0.41 -3.74 -12.36
N GLU A 135 -0.48 -4.71 -12.13
CA GLU A 135 -1.81 -4.71 -12.74
C GLU A 135 -2.63 -3.46 -12.36
N GLY A 136 -2.54 -3.04 -11.10
CA GLY A 136 -3.23 -1.86 -10.58
C GLY A 136 -2.60 -0.53 -11.00
N GLY A 137 -1.42 -0.53 -11.64
CA GLY A 137 -0.70 0.68 -12.02
C GLY A 137 -0.32 1.56 -10.83
N TYR A 138 -0.04 0.96 -9.67
CA TYR A 138 0.38 1.67 -8.47
C TYR A 138 1.87 2.02 -8.56
N ASP A 139 2.20 3.24 -8.14
CA ASP A 139 3.58 3.73 -8.07
C ASP A 139 4.24 3.36 -6.74
N LEU A 140 3.43 3.23 -5.67
CA LEU A 140 3.89 2.97 -4.31
C LEU A 140 2.85 2.15 -3.53
N ALA A 141 3.32 1.18 -2.75
CA ALA A 141 2.51 0.45 -1.78
C ALA A 141 3.10 0.55 -0.39
N ILE A 142 2.25 0.77 0.60
CA ILE A 142 2.60 0.58 2.00
C ILE A 142 2.21 -0.84 2.37
N ARG A 143 3.14 -1.62 2.91
CA ARG A 143 2.90 -2.97 3.42
C ARG A 143 3.39 -3.08 4.86
N LEU A 144 2.73 -3.94 5.62
CA LEU A 144 3.00 -4.14 7.04
C LEU A 144 3.35 -5.61 7.27
N GLY A 145 4.28 -5.87 8.18
CA GLY A 145 4.71 -7.23 8.50
C GLY A 145 5.98 -7.66 7.76
N LYS A 146 6.17 -8.97 7.70
CA LYS A 146 7.27 -9.59 6.93
C LYS A 146 6.96 -9.52 5.44
N LEU A 147 7.95 -9.11 4.66
CA LEU A 147 7.86 -9.13 3.21
C LEU A 147 8.06 -10.57 2.72
N SER A 148 7.23 -11.01 1.78
CA SER A 148 7.51 -12.20 0.98
C SER A 148 8.58 -11.89 -0.05
N ASP A 149 9.44 -12.85 -0.39
CA ASP A 149 10.38 -12.71 -1.50
C ASP A 149 9.61 -12.32 -2.76
N SER A 150 9.95 -11.15 -3.30
CA SER A 150 9.37 -10.62 -4.52
C SER A 150 10.46 -9.88 -5.28
N SER A 151 10.31 -9.77 -6.60
CA SER A 151 11.17 -8.91 -7.42
C SER A 151 11.00 -7.41 -7.10
N MET A 152 10.09 -7.01 -6.20
CA MET A 152 9.87 -5.61 -5.90
C MET A 152 10.95 -5.06 -4.95
N MET A 153 11.31 -3.81 -5.17
CA MET A 153 12.19 -3.08 -4.24
C MET A 153 11.38 -2.65 -3.01
N ALA A 154 12.03 -2.72 -1.84
CA ALA A 154 11.42 -2.35 -0.57
C ALA A 154 12.31 -1.40 0.23
N ARG A 155 11.70 -0.38 0.81
CA ARG A 155 12.33 0.50 1.80
C ARG A 155 11.57 0.44 3.11
N LYS A 156 12.30 0.21 4.21
CA LYS A 156 11.74 0.28 5.55
C LYS A 156 11.40 1.74 5.90
N LEU A 157 10.16 1.97 6.30
CA LEU A 157 9.65 3.27 6.74
C LEU A 157 9.61 3.38 8.27
N GLY A 158 9.38 2.25 8.94
CA GLY A 158 9.23 2.22 10.38
C GLY A 158 8.99 0.80 10.87
N LYS A 159 8.42 0.70 12.07
CA LYS A 159 8.10 -0.57 12.71
C LYS A 159 6.79 -0.46 13.48
N ARG A 160 6.13 -1.60 13.70
CA ARG A 160 4.94 -1.73 14.55
C ARG A 160 5.14 -2.86 15.54
N THR A 161 4.51 -2.74 16.70
CA THR A 161 4.54 -3.78 17.73
C THR A 161 3.15 -4.40 17.89
N ASN A 162 3.05 -5.74 17.91
CA ASN A 162 1.80 -6.41 18.26
C ASN A 162 1.70 -6.63 19.77
N TYR A 163 0.54 -6.33 20.34
CA TYR A 163 0.23 -6.52 21.76
C TYR A 163 -0.88 -7.55 21.90
N VAL A 164 -0.73 -8.45 22.87
CA VAL A 164 -1.85 -9.23 23.40
C VAL A 164 -2.41 -8.46 24.57
N CYS A 165 -3.72 -8.19 24.58
CA CYS A 165 -4.34 -7.41 25.63
C CYS A 165 -5.81 -7.78 25.84
N ALA A 166 -6.32 -7.42 27.01
CA ALA A 166 -7.73 -7.53 27.36
C ALA A 166 -8.11 -6.43 28.35
N SER A 167 -9.41 -6.16 28.50
CA SER A 167 -9.86 -5.20 29.51
C SER A 167 -9.72 -5.77 30.93
N PRO A 168 -9.52 -4.92 31.95
CA PRO A 168 -9.50 -5.34 33.36
C PRO A 168 -10.76 -6.15 33.75
N SER A 169 -11.92 -5.76 33.19
CA SER A 169 -13.21 -6.41 33.46
C SER A 169 -13.26 -7.88 33.00
N TYR A 170 -12.60 -8.20 31.88
CA TYR A 170 -12.48 -9.57 31.39
C TYR A 170 -11.56 -10.38 32.29
N LEU A 171 -10.40 -9.84 32.64
CA LEU A 171 -9.38 -10.50 33.45
C LEU A 171 -9.87 -10.78 34.88
N HIS A 172 -10.67 -9.89 35.47
CA HIS A 172 -11.29 -10.13 36.77
C HIS A 172 -12.22 -11.36 36.76
N LYS A 173 -12.91 -11.61 35.64
CA LYS A 173 -13.88 -12.71 35.51
C LYS A 173 -13.23 -14.03 35.09
N HIS A 174 -12.20 -13.96 34.26
CA HIS A 174 -11.63 -15.13 33.57
C HIS A 174 -10.19 -15.45 33.99
N GLY A 175 -9.56 -14.63 34.81
CA GLY A 175 -8.14 -14.75 35.16
C GLY A 175 -7.21 -14.15 34.11
N ILE A 176 -5.93 -14.10 34.45
CA ILE A 176 -4.84 -13.62 33.59
C ILE A 176 -4.09 -14.85 33.04
N PRO A 177 -3.95 -15.02 31.72
CA PRO A 177 -3.14 -16.10 31.18
C PRO A 177 -1.65 -15.81 31.39
N HIS A 178 -0.92 -16.77 31.94
CA HIS A 178 0.51 -16.68 32.19
C HIS A 178 1.36 -17.49 31.18
N SER A 179 0.72 -18.36 30.40
CA SER A 179 1.36 -19.17 29.36
C SER A 179 0.55 -19.18 28.06
N LEU A 180 1.22 -19.50 26.95
CA LEU A 180 0.55 -19.61 25.64
C LEU A 180 -0.54 -20.70 25.62
N SER A 181 -0.36 -21.78 26.40
CA SER A 181 -1.34 -22.88 26.50
C SER A 181 -2.65 -22.46 27.14
N GLU A 182 -2.63 -21.48 28.05
CA GLU A 182 -3.82 -21.00 28.76
C GLU A 182 -4.79 -20.26 27.83
N LEU A 183 -4.31 -19.75 26.68
CA LEU A 183 -5.17 -19.11 25.67
C LEU A 183 -6.32 -20.01 25.20
N ASN A 184 -6.15 -21.34 25.24
CA ASN A 184 -7.21 -22.30 24.91
C ASN A 184 -8.41 -22.25 25.88
N SER A 185 -8.22 -21.73 27.09
CA SER A 185 -9.27 -21.54 28.09
C SER A 185 -9.89 -20.14 28.06
N HIS A 186 -9.40 -19.26 27.17
CA HIS A 186 -9.87 -17.89 27.03
C HIS A 186 -10.65 -17.68 25.73
N ASN A 187 -11.51 -16.68 25.73
CA ASN A 187 -12.20 -16.24 24.52
C ASN A 187 -11.26 -15.32 23.72
N CYS A 188 -10.61 -15.86 22.70
CA CYS A 188 -9.72 -15.08 21.83
C CYS A 188 -10.52 -14.46 20.68
N LEU A 189 -10.48 -13.13 20.58
CA LEU A 189 -11.17 -12.35 19.56
C LEU A 189 -10.38 -12.43 18.26
N LEU A 190 -10.98 -13.05 17.23
CA LEU A 190 -10.26 -13.43 16.03
C LEU A 190 -10.26 -12.32 14.98
N GLY A 191 -9.11 -12.12 14.35
CA GLY A 191 -8.94 -11.29 13.16
C GLY A 191 -9.28 -12.03 11.86
N THR A 192 -8.64 -11.57 10.77
CA THR A 192 -8.64 -12.28 9.49
C THR A 192 -7.99 -13.67 9.59
N ARG A 193 -6.97 -13.82 10.44
CA ARG A 193 -6.28 -15.10 10.70
C ARG A 193 -6.93 -15.81 11.89
N ASP A 194 -6.80 -17.13 11.94
CA ASP A 194 -7.25 -17.98 13.05
C ASP A 194 -6.11 -18.40 14.00
N TYR A 195 -4.94 -17.79 13.84
CA TYR A 195 -3.78 -17.97 14.68
C TYR A 195 -3.17 -16.62 15.04
N TRP A 196 -2.51 -16.58 16.19
CA TRP A 196 -1.71 -15.48 16.70
C TRP A 196 -0.24 -15.86 16.69
N HIS A 197 0.61 -14.85 16.56
CA HIS A 197 2.05 -15.05 16.46
C HIS A 197 2.74 -14.71 17.77
N PHE A 198 3.71 -15.54 18.15
CA PHE A 198 4.48 -15.42 19.40
C PHE A 198 5.94 -15.81 19.15
N THR A 199 6.81 -15.43 20.07
CA THR A 199 8.17 -15.95 20.15
C THR A 199 8.38 -16.62 21.50
N GLU A 200 8.87 -17.87 21.50
CA GLU A 200 9.20 -18.60 22.72
C GLU A 200 10.61 -19.18 22.57
N GLN A 201 11.52 -18.85 23.50
CA GLN A 201 12.92 -19.29 23.45
C GLN A 201 13.62 -18.97 22.11
N GLY A 202 13.33 -17.80 21.54
CA GLY A 202 13.91 -17.34 20.27
C GLY A 202 13.34 -18.03 19.03
N LYS A 203 12.29 -18.85 19.16
CA LYS A 203 11.61 -19.51 18.04
C LYS A 203 10.23 -18.92 17.83
N GLU A 204 9.89 -18.65 16.57
CA GLU A 204 8.55 -18.23 16.17
C GLU A 204 7.54 -19.35 16.43
N LYS A 205 6.39 -18.99 16.98
CA LYS A 205 5.27 -19.89 17.26
C LYS A 205 3.96 -19.28 16.79
N ASN A 206 3.28 -20.02 15.94
CA ASN A 206 1.91 -19.71 15.52
C ASN A 206 0.95 -20.51 16.40
N ILE A 207 0.26 -19.83 17.29
CA ILE A 207 -0.73 -20.45 18.18
C ILE A 207 -2.10 -20.26 17.57
N ARG A 208 -2.73 -21.37 17.15
CA ARG A 208 -4.14 -21.36 16.75
C ARG A 208 -4.98 -21.00 17.97
N VAL A 209 -5.82 -19.99 17.84
CA VAL A 209 -6.70 -19.52 18.91
C VAL A 209 -8.16 -19.72 18.52
N THR A 210 -9.04 -19.77 19.52
CA THR A 210 -10.48 -19.92 19.28
C THR A 210 -11.27 -18.93 20.13
N GLY A 211 -12.48 -18.61 19.67
CA GLY A 211 -13.35 -17.68 20.35
C GLY A 211 -14.65 -17.46 19.60
N LYS A 212 -15.57 -16.75 20.25
CA LYS A 212 -16.96 -16.56 19.82
C LYS A 212 -17.13 -15.50 18.75
N LEU A 213 -16.08 -14.75 18.43
CA LEU A 213 -16.14 -13.55 17.61
C LEU A 213 -14.97 -13.49 16.63
N ARG A 214 -15.28 -13.17 15.37
CA ARG A 214 -14.30 -12.94 14.31
C ARG A 214 -14.64 -11.67 13.55
N TYR A 215 -13.73 -10.71 13.49
CA TYR A 215 -13.83 -9.51 12.65
C TYR A 215 -12.59 -9.32 11.79
N ASN A 216 -12.75 -8.71 10.62
CA ASN A 216 -11.64 -8.34 9.73
C ASN A 216 -11.17 -6.88 9.92
N ASN A 217 -11.60 -6.24 11.02
CA ASN A 217 -11.30 -4.85 11.36
C ASN A 217 -10.81 -4.75 12.82
N GLY A 218 -9.66 -4.12 13.04
CA GLY A 218 -9.08 -3.97 14.37
C GLY A 218 -9.91 -3.11 15.32
N PHE A 219 -10.56 -2.03 14.87
CA PHE A 219 -11.39 -1.20 15.78
C PHE A 219 -12.56 -1.97 16.38
N GLY A 220 -13.21 -2.83 15.58
CA GLY A 220 -14.27 -3.69 16.11
C GLY A 220 -13.76 -4.68 17.14
N LEU A 221 -12.52 -5.16 16.98
CA LEU A 221 -11.88 -6.05 17.96
C LEU A 221 -11.47 -5.32 19.24
N VAL A 222 -10.95 -4.09 19.13
CA VAL A 222 -10.66 -3.22 20.29
C VAL A 222 -11.93 -2.97 21.08
N ASP A 223 -13.01 -2.53 20.43
CA ASP A 223 -14.30 -2.28 21.07
C ASP A 223 -14.83 -3.53 21.80
N ALA A 224 -14.71 -4.71 21.18
CA ALA A 224 -15.08 -5.97 21.81
C ALA A 224 -14.20 -6.30 23.04
N ALA A 225 -12.89 -6.04 22.98
CA ALA A 225 -11.97 -6.25 24.10
C ALA A 225 -12.28 -5.29 25.27
N LEU A 226 -12.53 -4.02 24.97
CA LEU A 226 -12.92 -2.98 25.94
C LEU A 226 -14.22 -3.35 26.67
N LYS A 227 -15.20 -3.92 25.95
CA LYS A 227 -16.46 -4.46 26.50
C LYS A 227 -16.30 -5.77 27.27
N GLY A 228 -15.08 -6.24 27.44
CA GLY A 228 -14.77 -7.44 28.21
C GLY A 228 -15.23 -8.73 27.54
N LEU A 229 -15.29 -8.75 26.20
CA LEU A 229 -15.69 -9.95 25.48
C LEU A 229 -14.56 -10.96 25.35
N GLY A 230 -13.29 -10.54 25.42
CA GLY A 230 -12.18 -11.47 25.25
C GLY A 230 -10.81 -10.82 25.20
N ILE A 231 -9.83 -11.64 24.83
CA ILE A 231 -8.43 -11.25 24.59
C ILE A 231 -8.25 -10.96 23.10
N VAL A 232 -7.43 -9.98 22.75
CA VAL A 232 -7.09 -9.67 21.36
C VAL A 232 -5.57 -9.54 21.18
N GLN A 233 -5.06 -9.93 20.01
CA GLN A 233 -3.73 -9.58 19.54
C GLN A 233 -3.85 -8.54 18.41
N LEU A 234 -3.39 -7.31 18.64
CA LEU A 234 -3.44 -6.22 17.67
C LEU A 234 -2.16 -5.36 17.67
N PRO A 235 -1.85 -4.69 16.55
CA PRO A 235 -0.82 -3.67 16.49
C PRO A 235 -1.05 -2.50 17.46
N ASP A 236 0.05 -1.92 17.94
CA ASP A 236 0.14 -0.69 18.72
C ASP A 236 -0.83 0.41 18.30
N TYR A 237 -0.90 0.75 17.01
CA TYR A 237 -1.74 1.85 16.52
C TYR A 237 -3.24 1.64 16.76
N TYR A 238 -3.70 0.44 17.11
CA TYR A 238 -5.07 0.20 17.58
C TYR A 238 -5.25 0.34 19.09
N VAL A 239 -4.25 -0.07 19.87
CA VAL A 239 -4.42 -0.33 21.31
C VAL A 239 -3.63 0.61 22.21
N GLN A 240 -2.63 1.30 21.69
CA GLN A 240 -1.67 2.08 22.47
C GLN A 240 -2.36 3.11 23.37
N HIS A 241 -3.37 3.82 22.85
CA HIS A 241 -4.15 4.77 23.64
C HIS A 241 -4.87 4.11 24.82
N HIS A 242 -5.48 2.95 24.58
CA HIS A 242 -6.21 2.19 25.61
C HIS A 242 -5.29 1.50 26.62
N LEU A 243 -4.08 1.15 26.20
CA LEU A 243 -3.04 0.66 27.11
C LEU A 243 -2.55 1.79 28.03
N GLN A 244 -2.38 3.00 27.49
CA GLN A 244 -1.97 4.18 28.27
C GLN A 244 -3.05 4.64 29.26
N SER A 245 -4.32 4.55 28.88
CA SER A 245 -5.45 4.89 29.77
C SER A 245 -5.74 3.80 30.81
N GLY A 246 -5.19 2.60 30.65
CA GLY A 246 -5.46 1.43 31.50
C GLY A 246 -6.80 0.74 31.20
N GLU A 247 -7.49 1.12 30.13
CA GLU A 247 -8.71 0.45 29.67
C GLU A 247 -8.42 -0.95 29.10
N LEU A 248 -7.20 -1.16 28.59
CA LEU A 248 -6.64 -2.45 28.22
C LEU A 248 -5.34 -2.69 28.99
N ILE A 249 -5.07 -3.95 29.34
CA ILE A 249 -3.85 -4.38 30.00
C ILE A 249 -3.12 -5.37 29.09
N THR A 250 -1.79 -5.24 28.98
CA THR A 250 -0.96 -6.17 28.20
C THR A 250 -0.86 -7.53 28.87
N LEU A 251 -0.77 -8.57 28.06
CA LEU A 251 -0.69 -9.97 28.48
C LEU A 251 0.44 -10.65 27.71
N LEU A 252 1.01 -11.69 28.31
CA LEU A 252 1.99 -12.57 27.63
C LEU A 252 3.19 -11.81 27.04
N ASP A 253 3.63 -10.72 27.67
CA ASP A 253 4.68 -9.84 27.15
C ASP A 253 6.02 -10.57 26.93
N ASN A 254 6.30 -11.59 27.73
CA ASN A 254 7.49 -12.44 27.59
C ASN A 254 7.48 -13.31 26.31
N TYR A 255 6.32 -13.46 25.67
CA TYR A 255 6.14 -14.23 24.44
C TYR A 255 5.96 -13.36 23.20
N ARG A 256 6.09 -12.04 23.35
CA ARG A 256 5.84 -11.09 22.27
C ARG A 256 6.85 -11.30 21.14
N GLU A 257 6.37 -11.21 19.91
CA GLU A 257 7.25 -11.17 18.75
C GLU A 257 8.06 -9.87 18.67
N PRO A 258 9.21 -9.89 17.97
CA PRO A 258 9.90 -8.68 17.56
C PRO A 258 9.01 -7.75 16.73
N ASP A 259 9.36 -6.47 16.74
CA ASP A 259 8.65 -5.46 15.95
C ASP A 259 8.63 -5.82 14.46
N GLU A 260 7.46 -5.69 13.85
CA GLU A 260 7.26 -5.94 12.43
C GLU A 260 7.59 -4.68 11.61
N GLY A 261 8.15 -4.87 10.42
CA GLY A 261 8.48 -3.77 9.53
C GLY A 261 7.25 -3.13 8.88
N ILE A 262 7.36 -1.83 8.65
CA ILE A 262 6.46 -1.04 7.79
C ILE A 262 7.28 -0.66 6.57
N TRP A 263 6.77 -0.97 5.38
CA TRP A 263 7.55 -0.95 4.15
C TRP A 263 6.87 -0.14 3.07
N ALA A 264 7.63 0.69 2.38
CA ALA A 264 7.33 1.21 1.05
C ALA A 264 7.80 0.18 0.02
N ILE A 265 6.90 -0.33 -0.82
CA ILE A 265 7.19 -1.25 -1.92
C ILE A 265 6.87 -0.58 -3.25
N TYR A 266 7.74 -0.78 -4.23
CA TYR A 266 7.58 -0.25 -5.58
C TYR A 266 8.23 -1.18 -6.63
N PRO A 267 7.77 -1.18 -7.90
CA PRO A 267 8.31 -2.04 -8.94
C PRO A 267 9.81 -1.81 -9.24
N GLU A 268 10.58 -2.89 -9.46
CA GLU A 268 12.04 -2.89 -9.68
C GLU A 268 12.50 -2.07 -10.89
N ASN A 269 11.72 -2.10 -11.98
CA ASN A 269 12.08 -1.50 -13.26
C ASN A 269 11.96 0.04 -13.30
N ARG A 270 11.82 0.68 -12.13
CA ARG A 270 11.72 2.13 -12.02
C ARG A 270 13.03 2.65 -11.42
N HIS A 271 13.81 3.39 -12.20
CA HIS A 271 14.50 4.51 -11.57
C HIS A 271 13.42 5.32 -10.86
N LEU A 272 13.49 5.36 -9.52
CA LEU A 272 12.44 5.99 -8.73
C LEU A 272 12.30 7.42 -9.21
N SER A 273 11.17 7.74 -9.82
CA SER A 273 10.91 9.13 -10.20
C SER A 273 11.11 10.00 -8.95
N PRO A 274 11.76 11.17 -9.06
CA PRO A 274 12.14 11.98 -7.90
C PRO A 274 10.98 12.26 -6.94
N LYS A 275 9.74 12.41 -7.46
CA LYS A 275 8.52 12.59 -6.66
C LYS A 275 8.23 11.41 -5.71
N ILE A 276 8.41 10.16 -6.16
CA ILE A 276 8.20 8.96 -5.35
C ILE A 276 9.32 8.85 -4.33
N ARG A 277 10.56 9.14 -4.74
CA ARG A 277 11.71 9.10 -3.84
C ARG A 277 11.54 10.07 -2.68
N LEU A 278 11.19 11.32 -3.00
CA LEU A 278 10.91 12.36 -2.01
C LEU A 278 9.76 11.99 -1.08
N LEU A 279 8.67 11.40 -1.60
CA LEU A 279 7.58 10.94 -0.74
C LEU A 279 8.03 9.80 0.20
N VAL A 280 8.78 8.82 -0.31
CA VAL A 280 9.29 7.71 0.49
C VAL A 280 10.31 8.18 1.53
N ASP A 281 11.19 9.12 1.17
CA ASP A 281 12.12 9.79 2.09
C ASP A 281 11.35 10.48 3.21
N TYR A 282 10.39 11.33 2.85
CA TYR A 282 9.54 12.05 3.79
C TYR A 282 8.79 11.10 4.73
N LEU A 283 8.15 10.05 4.20
CA LEU A 283 7.46 9.05 5.02
C LEU A 283 8.42 8.31 5.95
N ALA A 284 9.62 7.98 5.49
CA ALA A 284 10.62 7.30 6.31
C ALA A 284 11.12 8.19 7.46
N GLU A 285 11.27 9.50 7.24
CA GLU A 285 11.65 10.44 8.29
C GLU A 285 10.54 10.63 9.34
N GLN A 286 9.28 10.67 8.90
CA GLN A 286 8.14 10.90 9.80
C GLN A 286 7.67 9.64 10.56
N LEU A 287 8.06 8.45 10.11
CA LEU A 287 7.69 7.16 10.70
C LEU A 287 8.85 6.42 11.39
N ALA A 288 10.05 7.03 11.41
CA ALA A 288 11.25 6.48 12.02
C ALA A 288 11.14 6.29 13.54
#